data_AF-A0A7U2I340-F1
#
_entry.id   AF-A0A7U2I340-F1
#
_cell.length_a   1.000
_cell.length_b   1.000
_cell.length_c   1.000
_cell.angle_alpha   90.00
_cell.angle_beta   90.00
_cell.angle_gamma   90.00
#
_symmetry.space_group_name_H-M   'P 1'
#
loop_
_entity.id
_entity.type
_entity.pdbx_description
1 polymer ?
#
loop_
_entity_poly.entity_id
_entity_poly.type
_entity_poly.pdbx_seq_one_letter_code
_entity_poly.pdbx_strand_id
1 'polypeptide(L)'
;MINMVHSQGLFPDGGPFFLHHPDFQSRNLLFTTPTPSTVRLSGIIDWDGALFAPKVMSTRSSFFLWTEEGADEDEDGDALIEPSEPELRAYKRAFKHVVGQDFCKDAYCQQYIFLRRIWRFLVNGIRNGGDAFLAEEVLEEWEEKYPTFAVEEDEQI
;
A
#
# COMPACT_ATOMS: atom_id res chain seq x y z
N MET A 1 -0.99 11.50 -13.44
CA MET A 1 -1.39 10.79 -12.20
C MET A 1 -2.90 10.82 -11.95
N ILE A 2 -3.51 11.92 -11.49
CA ILE A 2 -4.94 11.88 -11.04
C ILE A 2 -5.94 11.47 -12.14
N ASN A 3 -5.78 11.98 -13.37
CA ASN A 3 -6.64 11.62 -14.50
C ASN A 3 -6.52 10.13 -14.88
N MET A 4 -5.33 9.55 -14.78
CA MET A 4 -5.08 8.13 -15.02
C MET A 4 -5.78 7.26 -13.98
N VAL A 5 -5.66 7.63 -12.71
CA VAL A 5 -6.31 6.89 -11.61
C VAL A 5 -7.84 6.95 -11.72
N HIS A 6 -8.37 8.11 -12.09
CA HIS A 6 -9.80 8.32 -12.29
C HIS A 6 -10.34 7.58 -13.52
N SER A 7 -9.65 7.63 -14.68
CA SER A 7 -10.11 6.95 -15.90
C SER A 7 -10.17 5.43 -15.76
N GLN A 8 -9.35 4.86 -14.88
CA GLN A 8 -9.32 3.43 -14.55
C GLN A 8 -10.33 3.04 -13.46
N GLY A 9 -11.09 3.99 -12.92
CA GLY A 9 -12.09 3.74 -11.87
C GLY A 9 -11.49 3.19 -10.56
N LEU A 10 -10.21 3.47 -10.30
CA LEU A 10 -9.51 2.93 -9.11
C LEU A 10 -9.95 3.62 -7.82
N PHE A 11 -10.41 4.87 -7.90
CA PHE A 11 -11.11 5.52 -6.81
C PHE A 11 -12.62 5.29 -6.94
N PRO A 12 -13.29 4.71 -5.93
CA PRO A 12 -14.74 4.65 -5.93
C PRO A 12 -15.31 6.03 -5.59
N ASP A 13 -15.77 6.78 -6.60
CA ASP A 13 -16.30 8.15 -6.43
C ASP A 13 -17.53 8.23 -5.50
N GLY A 14 -18.22 7.11 -5.26
CA GLY A 14 -19.39 7.02 -4.38
C GLY A 14 -19.19 6.19 -3.11
N GLY A 15 -17.97 5.73 -2.84
CA GLY A 15 -17.66 4.87 -1.69
C GLY A 15 -17.47 5.65 -0.39
N PRO A 16 -17.73 5.04 0.79
CA PRO A 16 -17.41 5.67 2.07
C PRO A 16 -15.90 5.79 2.24
N PHE A 17 -15.47 6.84 2.95
CA PHE A 17 -14.09 6.96 3.41
C PHE A 17 -13.95 6.44 4.84
N PHE A 18 -12.77 5.91 5.14
CA PHE A 18 -12.42 5.29 6.42
C PHE A 18 -11.23 6.02 7.03
N LEU A 19 -11.15 6.02 8.36
CA LEU A 19 -9.98 6.56 9.05
C LEU A 19 -8.74 5.75 8.64
N HIS A 20 -7.76 6.45 8.08
CA HIS A 20 -6.53 5.88 7.55
C HIS A 20 -5.32 6.49 8.28
N HIS A 21 -4.42 5.61 8.71
CA HIS A 21 -3.11 5.95 9.25
C HIS A 21 -2.07 5.79 8.13
N PRO A 22 -1.52 6.89 7.58
CA PRO A 22 -0.62 6.80 6.41
C PRO A 22 0.69 6.09 6.73
N ASP A 23 1.16 6.18 7.98
CA ASP A 23 2.40 5.54 8.40
C ASP A 23 2.19 4.32 9.32
N PHE A 24 1.28 3.41 8.94
CA PHE A 24 0.99 2.22 9.74
C PHE A 24 2.10 1.16 9.61
N GLN A 25 3.22 1.42 10.27
CA GLN A 25 4.49 0.69 10.19
C GLN A 25 4.91 0.14 11.56
N SER A 26 5.88 -0.78 11.57
CA SER A 26 6.29 -1.49 12.80
C SER A 26 6.66 -0.54 13.95
N ARG A 27 7.36 0.55 13.63
CA ARG A 27 7.78 1.63 14.55
C ARG A 27 6.63 2.34 15.27
N ASN A 28 5.43 2.30 14.71
CA ASN A 28 4.26 3.02 15.21
C ASN A 28 3.31 2.11 16.02
N LEU A 29 3.73 0.87 16.28
CA LEU A 29 2.98 -0.10 17.09
C LEU A 29 3.65 -0.30 18.46
N LEU A 30 2.91 -0.02 19.54
CA LEU A 30 3.39 -0.23 20.90
C LEU A 30 2.88 -1.56 21.45
N PHE A 31 3.80 -2.45 21.81
CA PHE A 31 3.46 -3.73 22.42
C PHE A 31 3.85 -3.77 23.90
N THR A 32 3.05 -4.50 24.67
CA THR A 32 3.38 -4.93 26.03
C THR A 32 3.53 -6.44 26.06
N THR A 33 4.34 -6.95 26.98
CA THR A 33 4.54 -8.37 27.23
C THR A 33 4.12 -8.71 28.67
N PRO A 34 2.80 -8.82 28.95
CA PRO A 34 2.31 -9.07 30.30
C PRO A 34 2.86 -10.37 30.92
N THR A 35 3.19 -11.35 30.07
CA THR A 35 3.89 -12.58 30.44
C THR A 35 4.96 -12.90 29.40
N PRO A 36 5.93 -13.80 29.70
CA PRO A 36 6.94 -14.22 28.72
C PRO A 36 6.40 -14.89 27.45
N SER A 37 5.12 -15.30 27.44
CA SER A 37 4.47 -16.00 26.32
C SER A 37 3.31 -15.23 25.70
N THR A 38 3.06 -13.98 26.13
CA THR A 38 1.96 -13.17 25.61
C THR A 38 2.45 -11.81 25.15
N VAL A 39 1.98 -11.40 23.99
CA VAL A 39 2.19 -10.05 23.45
C VAL A 39 0.83 -9.39 23.27
N ARG A 40 0.73 -8.11 23.64
CA ARG A 40 -0.49 -7.32 23.49
C ARG A 40 -0.19 -5.97 22.87
N LEU A 41 -0.86 -5.65 21.77
CA LEU A 41 -0.89 -4.30 21.22
C LEU A 41 -1.54 -3.37 22.27
N SER A 42 -0.77 -2.38 22.71
CA SER A 42 -1.12 -1.43 23.76
C SER A 42 -1.44 -0.04 23.24
N GLY A 43 -0.94 0.30 22.05
CA GLY A 43 -1.21 1.57 21.40
C GLY A 43 -0.69 1.62 19.97
N ILE A 44 -1.24 2.57 19.21
CA ILE A 44 -0.77 2.98 17.89
C ILE A 44 -0.45 4.47 18.03
N ILE A 45 0.76 4.88 17.66
CA ILE A 45 1.23 6.26 17.75
C ILE A 45 1.39 6.88 16.36
N ASP A 46 1.74 8.17 16.30
CA ASP A 46 2.06 8.89 15.06
C ASP A 46 0.88 9.16 14.11
N TRP A 47 -0.17 9.76 14.68
CA TRP A 47 -1.42 10.08 13.97
C TRP A 47 -1.43 11.47 13.30
N ASP A 48 -0.29 12.15 13.16
CA ASP A 48 -0.24 13.53 12.65
C ASP A 48 -0.68 13.66 11.18
N GLY A 49 -0.47 12.62 10.37
CA GLY A 49 -0.92 12.51 8.99
C GLY A 49 -2.27 11.84 8.79
N ALA A 50 -3.00 11.51 9.86
CA ALA A 50 -4.24 10.74 9.74
C ALA A 50 -5.33 11.47 8.94
N LEU A 51 -6.01 10.75 8.05
CA LEU A 51 -7.07 11.30 7.21
C LEU A 51 -8.17 10.27 6.91
N PHE A 52 -9.30 10.76 6.38
CA PHE A 52 -10.31 9.89 5.80
C PHE A 52 -9.95 9.58 4.35
N ALA A 53 -9.82 8.29 4.02
CA ALA A 53 -9.40 7.83 2.70
C ALA A 53 -10.22 6.61 2.24
N PRO A 54 -10.21 6.28 0.93
CA PRO A 54 -10.81 5.06 0.42
C PRO A 54 -10.28 3.82 1.16
N LYS A 55 -11.14 2.80 1.31
CA LYS A 55 -10.84 1.56 2.07
C LYS A 55 -9.47 0.95 1.72
N VAL A 56 -9.13 0.94 0.43
CA VAL A 56 -7.88 0.39 -0.12
C VAL A 56 -6.62 0.96 0.55
N MET A 57 -6.67 2.20 1.03
CA MET A 57 -5.55 2.82 1.75
C MET A 57 -5.27 2.16 3.11
N SER A 58 -6.30 1.59 3.74
CA SER A 58 -6.20 0.95 5.06
C SER A 58 -6.09 -0.57 4.99
N THR A 59 -6.10 -1.15 3.79
CA THR A 59 -5.94 -2.60 3.58
C THR A 59 -4.54 -2.97 3.10
N ARG A 60 -3.56 -2.09 3.30
CA ARG A 60 -2.16 -2.39 3.05
C ARG A 60 -1.73 -3.60 3.88
N SER A 61 -0.98 -4.53 3.27
CA SER A 61 -0.46 -5.68 4.01
C SER A 61 0.65 -5.25 4.97
N SER A 62 0.71 -5.85 6.15
CA SER A 62 1.81 -5.62 7.11
C SER A 62 3.06 -6.42 6.73
N PHE A 63 3.54 -6.24 5.50
CA PHE A 63 4.58 -7.11 4.93
C PHE A 63 5.94 -7.00 5.61
N PHE A 64 6.18 -5.90 6.33
CA PHE A 64 7.32 -5.76 7.24
C PHE A 64 7.44 -6.90 8.26
N LEU A 65 6.37 -7.68 8.50
CA LEU A 65 6.41 -8.88 9.35
C LEU A 65 7.02 -10.12 8.67
N TRP A 66 7.16 -10.10 7.35
CA TRP A 66 7.67 -11.23 6.56
C TRP A 66 8.72 -10.81 5.51
N THR A 67 9.41 -9.69 5.73
CA THR A 67 10.57 -9.24 4.95
C THR A 67 11.88 -9.50 5.67
N GLU A 68 12.98 -9.38 4.93
CA GLU A 68 14.33 -9.43 5.48
C GLU A 68 14.63 -8.21 6.38
N GLU A 69 15.59 -8.38 7.29
CA GLU A 69 16.05 -7.28 8.15
C GLU A 69 16.66 -6.16 7.30
N GLY A 70 16.18 -4.93 7.48
CA GLY A 70 16.61 -3.77 6.71
C GLY A 70 15.87 -3.57 5.38
N ALA A 71 14.83 -4.37 5.09
CA ALA A 71 13.92 -4.07 3.99
C ALA A 71 13.24 -2.70 4.18
N ASP A 72 13.00 -2.01 3.08
CA ASP A 72 12.31 -0.72 3.11
C ASP A 72 10.82 -0.92 3.38
N GLU A 73 10.37 -0.51 4.57
CA GLU A 73 8.95 -0.58 4.93
C GLU A 73 8.08 0.36 4.07
N ASP A 74 8.63 1.24 3.25
CA ASP A 74 7.86 2.07 2.29
C ASP A 74 7.60 1.35 0.95
N GLU A 75 8.34 0.28 0.62
CA GLU A 75 8.21 -0.42 -0.67
C GLU A 75 7.02 -1.37 -0.69
N ASP A 76 5.82 -0.83 -0.91
CA ASP A 76 4.57 -1.60 -0.89
C ASP A 76 4.50 -2.75 -1.91
N GLY A 77 5.34 -2.74 -2.95
CA GLY A 77 5.50 -3.84 -3.90
C GLY A 77 5.97 -5.14 -3.26
N ASP A 78 6.76 -5.08 -2.19
CA ASP A 78 7.35 -6.24 -1.50
C ASP A 78 6.29 -7.16 -0.88
N ALA A 79 5.07 -6.65 -0.65
CA ALA A 79 3.92 -7.44 -0.25
C ALA A 79 3.66 -8.66 -1.17
N LEU A 80 4.00 -8.54 -2.46
CA LEU A 80 3.78 -9.56 -3.48
C LEU A 80 4.87 -10.63 -3.50
N ILE A 81 6.06 -10.32 -2.98
CA ILE A 81 7.19 -11.24 -2.95
C ILE A 81 6.87 -12.38 -1.99
N GLU A 82 7.16 -13.61 -2.42
CA GLU A 82 7.02 -14.78 -1.54
C GLU A 82 8.32 -15.00 -0.77
N PRO A 83 8.29 -15.01 0.57
CA PRO A 83 9.51 -15.16 1.36
C PRO A 83 10.20 -16.50 1.11
N SER A 84 11.53 -16.45 0.97
CA SER A 84 12.41 -17.62 0.84
C SER A 84 12.46 -18.45 2.13
N GLU A 85 12.35 -17.79 3.28
CA GLU A 85 12.42 -18.42 4.59
C GLU A 85 11.09 -19.08 5.02
N PRO A 86 11.10 -20.35 5.49
CA PRO A 86 9.89 -21.04 5.94
C PRO A 86 9.12 -20.34 7.06
N GLU A 87 9.84 -19.64 7.94
CA GLU A 87 9.28 -18.89 9.06
C GLU A 87 8.50 -17.66 8.58
N LEU A 88 9.10 -16.84 7.70
CA LEU A 88 8.44 -15.66 7.13
C LEU A 88 7.20 -16.05 6.31
N ARG A 89 7.25 -17.19 5.60
CA ARG A 89 6.04 -17.75 4.95
C ARG A 89 4.96 -18.11 5.96
N ALA A 90 5.32 -18.57 7.16
CA ALA A 90 4.35 -18.84 8.22
C ALA A 90 3.68 -17.54 8.71
N TYR A 91 4.44 -16.44 8.86
CA TYR A 91 3.90 -15.13 9.20
C TYR A 91 2.94 -14.59 8.14
N LYS A 92 3.31 -14.63 6.85
CA LYS A 92 2.43 -14.24 5.74
C LYS A 92 1.13 -15.07 5.72
N ARG A 93 1.22 -16.39 5.98
CA ARG A 93 0.03 -17.26 6.09
C ARG A 93 -0.86 -16.89 7.27
N ALA A 94 -0.27 -16.66 8.44
CA ALA A 94 -1.02 -16.27 9.64
C ALA A 94 -1.74 -14.93 9.42
N PHE A 95 -1.06 -13.95 8.83
CA PHE A 95 -1.66 -12.67 8.45
C PHE A 95 -2.88 -12.87 7.54
N LYS A 96 -2.72 -13.57 6.41
CA LYS A 96 -3.80 -13.87 5.46
C LYS A 96 -5.00 -14.56 6.11
N HIS A 97 -4.73 -15.47 7.05
CA HIS A 97 -5.77 -16.17 7.80
C HIS A 97 -6.57 -15.22 8.71
N VAL A 98 -5.89 -14.31 9.43
CA VAL A 98 -6.53 -13.37 10.36
C VAL A 98 -7.34 -12.30 9.64
N VAL A 99 -6.80 -11.71 8.56
CA VAL A 99 -7.46 -10.60 7.86
C VAL A 99 -8.57 -11.05 6.89
N GLY A 100 -8.52 -12.32 6.46
CA GLY A 100 -9.51 -12.91 5.57
C GLY A 100 -9.39 -12.50 4.10
N GLN A 101 -10.20 -13.12 3.26
CA GLN A 101 -10.08 -13.03 1.81
C GLN A 101 -10.38 -11.63 1.26
N ASP A 102 -11.37 -10.92 1.80
CA ASP A 102 -11.75 -9.60 1.30
C ASP A 102 -10.68 -8.54 1.55
N PHE A 103 -9.98 -8.63 2.69
CA PHE A 103 -8.80 -7.79 2.92
C PHE A 103 -7.68 -8.17 1.95
N CYS A 104 -7.42 -9.47 1.75
CA CYS A 104 -6.38 -9.94 0.85
C CYS A 104 -6.57 -9.49 -0.60
N LYS A 105 -7.83 -9.44 -1.09
CA LYS A 105 -8.14 -8.90 -2.42
C LYS A 105 -7.59 -7.49 -2.57
N ASP A 106 -7.81 -6.63 -1.57
CA ASP A 106 -7.36 -5.25 -1.64
C ASP A 106 -5.85 -5.10 -1.38
N ALA A 107 -5.32 -5.90 -0.46
CA ALA A 107 -3.92 -5.86 -0.03
C ALA A 107 -2.93 -6.25 -1.15
N TYR A 108 -3.27 -7.29 -1.91
CA TYR A 108 -2.40 -7.89 -2.94
C TYR A 108 -2.85 -7.56 -4.38
N CYS A 109 -3.87 -6.71 -4.56
CA CYS A 109 -4.20 -6.18 -5.87
C CYS A 109 -3.09 -5.21 -6.30
N GLN A 110 -2.42 -5.53 -7.41
CA GLN A 110 -1.34 -4.71 -7.94
C GLN A 110 -1.77 -3.27 -8.23
N GLN A 111 -2.96 -3.09 -8.81
CA GLN A 111 -3.46 -1.75 -9.11
C GLN A 111 -3.66 -0.91 -7.84
N TYR A 112 -4.02 -1.56 -6.73
CA TYR A 112 -4.19 -0.90 -5.44
C TYR A 112 -2.87 -0.65 -4.72
N ILE A 113 -1.84 -1.46 -4.94
CA ILE A 113 -0.46 -1.17 -4.51
C ILE A 113 0.01 0.12 -5.18
N PHE A 114 -0.13 0.23 -6.51
CA PHE A 114 0.19 1.46 -7.23
C PHE A 114 -0.64 2.64 -6.75
N LEU A 115 -1.94 2.43 -6.52
CA LEU A 115 -2.82 3.47 -5.98
C LEU A 115 -2.31 4.03 -4.64
N ARG A 116 -1.86 3.17 -3.73
CA ARG A 116 -1.30 3.56 -2.43
C ARG A 116 0.03 4.32 -2.59
N ARG A 117 0.91 3.89 -3.50
CA ARG A 117 2.17 4.61 -3.81
C ARG A 117 1.89 6.01 -4.37
N ILE A 118 0.95 6.14 -5.31
CA ILE A 118 0.56 7.43 -5.90
C ILE A 118 -0.18 8.34 -4.90
N TRP A 119 -0.97 7.76 -3.98
CA TRP A 119 -1.78 8.52 -3.01
C TRP A 119 -0.97 9.54 -2.22
N ARG A 120 0.25 9.18 -1.82
CA ARG A 120 1.17 10.07 -1.11
C ARG A 120 1.37 11.40 -1.86
N PHE A 121 1.52 11.36 -3.18
CA PHE A 121 1.72 12.55 -4.01
C PHE A 121 0.41 13.27 -4.32
N LEU A 122 -0.71 12.55 -4.41
CA LEU A 122 -2.02 13.16 -4.60
C LEU A 122 -2.44 14.01 -3.39
N VAL A 123 -2.11 13.56 -2.18
CA VAL A 123 -2.47 14.26 -0.94
C VAL A 123 -1.48 15.37 -0.61
N ASN A 124 -0.17 15.11 -0.74
CA ASN A 124 0.87 16.04 -0.29
C ASN A 124 1.44 16.95 -1.38
N GLY A 125 1.12 16.67 -2.66
CA GLY A 125 1.81 17.25 -3.79
C GLY A 125 3.26 16.76 -3.93
N ILE A 126 3.98 17.31 -4.91
CA ILE A 126 5.42 17.12 -5.10
C ILE A 126 6.13 18.23 -4.34
N ARG A 127 6.84 17.89 -3.25
CA ARG A 127 7.42 18.90 -2.34
C ARG A 127 8.92 19.11 -2.57
N ASN A 128 9.58 18.13 -3.16
CA ASN A 128 11.02 18.14 -3.42
C ASN A 128 11.37 17.20 -4.59
N GLY A 129 12.64 17.22 -5.02
CA GLY A 129 13.10 16.38 -6.13
C GLY A 129 13.01 14.87 -5.89
N GLY A 130 13.08 14.43 -4.63
CA GLY A 130 12.88 13.02 -4.27
C GLY A 130 11.43 12.59 -4.46
N ASP A 131 10.47 13.43 -4.06
CA ASP A 131 9.04 13.17 -4.35
C ASP A 131 8.79 13.13 -5.86
N ALA A 132 9.47 13.95 -6.67
CA ALA A 132 9.36 13.92 -8.12
C ALA A 132 9.90 12.61 -8.71
N PHE A 133 11.11 12.19 -8.29
CA PHE A 133 11.73 10.94 -8.72
C PHE A 133 10.87 9.72 -8.40
N LEU A 134 10.37 9.61 -7.16
CA LEU A 134 9.51 8.50 -6.76
C LEU A 134 8.16 8.51 -7.52
N ALA A 135 7.60 9.69 -7.80
CA ALA A 135 6.39 9.79 -8.60
C ALA A 135 6.61 9.34 -10.05
N GLU A 136 7.76 9.67 -10.64
CA GLU A 136 8.17 9.22 -11.97
C GLU A 136 8.38 7.71 -12.00
N GLU A 137 9.11 7.14 -11.04
CA GLU A 137 9.35 5.69 -10.91
C GLU A 137 8.02 4.90 -10.85
N VAL A 138 7.08 5.35 -10.02
CA VAL A 138 5.76 4.71 -9.88
C VAL A 138 4.96 4.77 -11.19
N LEU A 139 5.12 5.84 -11.98
CA LEU A 139 4.46 5.99 -13.28
C LEU A 139 5.10 5.10 -14.35
N GLU A 140 6.44 5.03 -14.39
CA GLU A 140 7.18 4.16 -15.31
C GLU A 140 6.83 2.69 -15.09
N GLU A 141 6.84 2.24 -13.82
CA GLU A 141 6.42 0.88 -13.46
C GLU A 141 4.96 0.60 -13.83
N TRP A 142 4.08 1.60 -13.67
CA TRP A 142 2.69 1.49 -14.08
C TRP A 142 2.58 1.30 -15.60
N GLU A 143 3.28 2.11 -16.39
CA GLU A 143 3.27 2.05 -17.85
C GLU A 143 3.85 0.73 -18.39
N GLU A 144 4.89 0.20 -17.76
CA GLU A 144 5.43 -1.12 -18.10
C GLU A 144 4.39 -2.23 -17.88
N LYS A 145 3.65 -2.16 -16.77
CA LYS A 145 2.75 -3.23 -16.33
C LYS A 145 1.35 -3.13 -16.91
N TYR A 146 0.90 -1.91 -17.16
CA TYR A 146 -0.37 -1.55 -17.74
C TYR A 146 -0.12 -0.58 -18.90
N PRO A 147 0.53 -1.05 -19.99
CA PRO A 147 0.72 -0.23 -21.16
C PRO A 147 -0.66 0.22 -21.60
N THR A 148 -0.93 1.51 -21.44
CA THR A 148 -2.15 2.11 -21.97
C THR A 148 -2.15 1.75 -23.45
N PHE A 149 -3.27 1.20 -23.95
CA PHE A 149 -3.50 1.03 -25.38
C PHE A 149 -2.90 2.24 -26.09
N ALA A 150 -1.98 1.99 -27.04
CA ALA A 150 -1.58 3.02 -27.98
C ALA A 150 -2.86 3.71 -28.40
N VAL A 151 -2.95 5.02 -28.18
CA VAL A 151 -3.99 5.81 -28.78
C VAL A 151 -3.83 5.52 -30.26
N GLU A 152 -4.71 4.69 -30.83
CA GLU A 152 -4.91 4.73 -32.26
C GLU A 152 -5.38 6.16 -32.48
N GLU A 153 -4.46 7.00 -32.95
CA GLU A 153 -4.81 8.19 -33.67
C GLU A 153 -5.69 7.70 -34.81
N ASP A 154 -7.00 7.68 -34.57
CA ASP A 154 -7.99 7.65 -35.64
C ASP A 154 -7.78 8.94 -36.43
N GLU A 155 -6.85 8.86 -37.38
CA GLU A 155 -6.94 9.61 -38.61
C GLU A 155 -8.34 9.38 -39.21
N GLN A 156 -8.95 10.47 -39.70
CA GLN A 156 -10.20 10.58 -40.46
C GLN A 156 -11.42 10.84 -39.54
N ILE A 157 -12.05 12.02 -39.60
CA ILE A 157 -12.65 12.69 -40.77
C ILE A 157 -12.41 14.21 -40.74
#